data_AF-A0A1B7LH84-F1
#
_entry.id   AF-A0A1B7LH84-F1
#
_cell.length_a   1.000
_cell.length_b   1.000
_cell.length_c   1.000
_cell.angle_alpha   90.00
_cell.angle_beta   90.00
_cell.angle_gamma   90.00
#
_symmetry.space_group_name_H-M   'P 1'
#
loop_
_entity.id
_entity.type
_entity.pdbx_description
1 polymer ?
#
loop_
_entity_poly.entity_id
_entity_poly.type
_entity_poly.pdbx_seq_one_letter_code
_entity_poly.pdbx_strand_id
1 'polypeptide(L)'
;MKYQGDQMTSIERVVAALNYQKPDRVPVAPLLCGASRRVNGVTYPEWATDAEACANGFIQSVDLFDYDAIVGLVDLSVEAADWGQKIIYPPHSTPYTETSEPLIKEIDDYYRLERINPRETPRMKMVLETMDRVYKARGQEKVICGFIYGPLGVLSHLRGHERLFKDCIKHPEAVMAGMEVVTEVLCEYARAMIETGVHAIAVDTLYASVTIMRKQLWVKMEAPYAKKLCDLIRESGVVLGLHNCGGATYFDVQTEWLQPKLISHAYPSDDCKDWAEHAAKWGKKVVTMGYLVPSELGLFMTPEQVIEECRREIETFKDCDGGFVLAPGCEFPPNGSLLNMEAIMQAVRTYGVYR
;
A
#
# COMPACT_ATOMS: atom_id res chain seq x y z
N MET A 1 6.05 2.87 29.40
CA MET A 1 7.47 2.61 29.73
C MET A 1 8.26 2.99 28.49
N LYS A 2 9.27 3.86 28.55
CA LYS A 2 10.10 4.16 27.36
C LYS A 2 11.04 2.98 27.13
N TYR A 3 10.89 2.26 26.02
CA TYR A 3 11.79 1.17 25.67
C TYR A 3 13.13 1.75 25.17
N GLN A 4 14.19 0.96 25.24
CA GLN A 4 15.45 1.31 24.61
C GLN A 4 15.22 1.42 23.09
N GLY A 5 15.51 2.58 22.48
CA GLY A 5 15.23 2.82 21.05
C GLY A 5 13.95 3.61 20.74
N ASP A 6 13.29 4.24 21.72
CA ASP A 6 12.18 5.20 21.51
C ASP A 6 12.59 6.64 21.93
N GLN A 7 13.69 7.14 21.38
CA GLN A 7 14.20 8.49 21.60
C GLN A 7 13.65 9.50 20.58
N MET A 8 13.31 9.04 19.38
CA MET A 8 12.64 9.77 18.31
C MET A 8 11.12 9.58 18.39
N THR A 9 10.36 10.56 17.92
CA THR A 9 8.95 10.37 17.57
C THR A 9 8.82 9.40 16.39
N SER A 10 7.64 8.81 16.19
CA SER A 10 7.40 7.94 15.03
C SER A 10 7.62 8.67 13.70
N ILE A 11 7.27 9.96 13.63
CA ILE A 11 7.52 10.80 12.45
C ILE A 11 9.02 10.97 12.20
N GLU A 12 9.79 11.40 13.21
CA GLU A 12 11.25 11.56 13.08
C GLU A 12 11.94 10.25 12.67
N ARG A 13 11.51 9.12 13.25
CA ARG A 13 12.04 7.79 12.96
C ARG A 13 11.82 7.38 11.50
N VAL A 14 10.60 7.53 10.99
CA VAL A 14 10.28 7.22 9.60
C VAL A 14 11.00 8.18 8.65
N VAL A 15 11.03 9.48 8.96
CA VAL A 15 11.73 10.48 8.13
C VAL A 15 13.24 10.19 8.06
N ALA A 16 13.87 9.77 9.16
CA ALA A 16 15.28 9.37 9.17
C ALA A 16 15.52 8.19 8.21
N ALA A 17 14.70 7.14 8.30
CA ALA A 17 14.79 5.98 7.41
C ALA A 17 14.62 6.37 5.93
N LEU A 18 13.64 7.22 5.60
CA LEU A 18 13.40 7.72 4.23
C LEU A 18 14.53 8.58 3.66
N ASN A 19 15.41 9.09 4.51
CA ASN A 19 16.56 9.89 4.12
C ASN A 19 17.91 9.15 4.25
N TYR A 20 17.89 7.83 4.44
CA TYR A 20 19.09 7.02 4.65
C TYR A 20 19.94 7.54 5.83
N GLN A 21 19.25 7.89 6.90
CA GLN A 21 19.85 8.21 8.19
C GLN A 21 19.45 7.10 9.17
N LYS A 22 20.34 6.77 10.11
CA LYS A 22 20.06 5.77 11.14
C LYS A 22 19.03 6.33 12.13
N PRO A 23 17.80 5.81 12.19
CA PRO A 23 16.88 6.14 13.27
C PRO A 23 17.35 5.52 14.59
N ASP A 24 16.64 5.81 15.69
CA ASP A 24 16.86 5.17 16.99
C ASP A 24 16.50 3.66 16.99
N ARG A 25 15.50 3.27 16.22
CA ARG A 25 15.21 1.89 15.84
C ARG A 25 14.57 1.81 14.47
N VAL A 26 14.55 0.63 13.86
CA VAL A 26 13.79 0.36 12.62
C VAL A 26 12.32 0.80 12.81
N PRO A 27 11.76 1.63 11.91
CA PRO A 27 10.33 1.98 11.96
C PRO A 27 9.45 0.79 11.59
N VAL A 28 8.22 0.76 12.12
CA VAL A 28 7.24 -0.29 11.85
C VAL A 28 5.98 0.27 11.19
N ALA A 29 5.61 -0.30 10.04
CA ALA A 29 4.40 0.03 9.29
C ALA A 29 3.68 -1.27 8.94
N PRO A 30 2.84 -1.83 9.82
CA PRO A 30 2.43 -3.23 9.70
C PRO A 30 1.38 -3.51 8.61
N LEU A 31 0.87 -2.48 7.93
CA LEU A 31 -0.28 -2.58 7.03
C LEU A 31 -1.45 -3.32 7.71
N LEU A 32 -1.79 -2.91 8.93
CA LEU A 32 -2.79 -3.63 9.73
C LEU A 32 -4.19 -3.58 9.10
N CYS A 33 -4.50 -2.52 8.36
CA CYS A 33 -5.64 -2.41 7.41
C CYS A 33 -6.90 -3.12 7.91
N GLY A 34 -7.41 -4.11 7.18
CA GLY A 34 -8.62 -4.84 7.54
C GLY A 34 -8.55 -5.57 8.88
N ALA A 35 -7.37 -6.00 9.35
CA ALA A 35 -7.22 -6.60 10.69
C ALA A 35 -7.56 -5.62 11.82
N SER A 36 -7.43 -4.31 11.58
CA SER A 36 -7.76 -3.26 12.56
C SER A 36 -9.22 -3.25 13.00
N ARG A 37 -10.16 -3.73 12.16
CA ARG A 37 -11.58 -3.89 12.52
C ARG A 37 -11.83 -4.79 13.73
N ARG A 38 -10.88 -5.68 14.03
CA ARG A 38 -10.97 -6.60 15.17
C ARG A 38 -10.61 -5.94 16.48
N VAL A 39 -9.93 -4.79 16.43
CA VAL A 39 -9.59 -3.99 17.61
C VAL A 39 -10.84 -3.29 18.15
N ASN A 40 -11.68 -2.74 17.25
CA ASN A 40 -12.94 -2.08 17.62
C ASN A 40 -14.18 -2.99 17.52
N GLY A 41 -14.03 -4.24 17.07
CA GLY A 41 -15.06 -5.28 17.14
C GLY A 41 -16.16 -5.20 16.08
N VAL A 42 -15.90 -4.57 14.93
CA VAL A 42 -16.86 -4.45 13.82
C VAL A 42 -16.62 -5.49 12.73
N THR A 43 -17.62 -5.70 11.88
CA THR A 43 -17.49 -6.61 10.73
C THR A 43 -16.62 -6.00 9.61
N TYR A 44 -16.13 -6.83 8.67
CA TYR A 44 -15.38 -6.30 7.52
C TYR A 44 -16.25 -5.37 6.66
N PRO A 45 -17.49 -5.71 6.29
CA PRO A 45 -18.35 -4.81 5.51
C PRO A 45 -18.58 -3.45 6.20
N GLU A 46 -18.86 -3.43 7.51
CA GLU A 46 -18.99 -2.18 8.27
C GLU A 46 -17.69 -1.38 8.23
N TRP A 47 -16.55 -2.00 8.57
CA TRP A 47 -15.24 -1.33 8.54
C TRP A 47 -14.88 -0.80 7.17
N ALA A 48 -15.23 -1.53 6.11
CA ALA A 48 -14.91 -1.13 4.76
C ALA A 48 -15.83 -0.02 4.25
N THR A 49 -17.06 0.14 4.75
CA THR A 49 -18.08 1.03 4.16
C THR A 49 -18.46 2.22 5.05
N ASP A 50 -18.02 2.25 6.30
CA ASP A 50 -18.30 3.34 7.23
C ASP A 50 -17.00 4.03 7.68
N ALA A 51 -16.88 5.33 7.42
CA ALA A 51 -15.66 6.09 7.67
C ALA A 51 -15.29 6.15 9.17
N GLU A 52 -16.29 6.14 10.05
CA GLU A 52 -16.06 6.17 11.49
C GLU A 52 -15.54 4.84 12.01
N ALA A 53 -16.18 3.75 11.61
CA ALA A 53 -15.77 2.39 11.92
C ALA A 53 -14.35 2.11 11.40
N CYS A 54 -14.04 2.56 10.17
CA CYS A 54 -12.71 2.44 9.58
C CYS A 54 -11.67 3.21 10.38
N ALA A 55 -11.91 4.51 10.61
CA ALA A 55 -10.98 5.39 11.33
C ALA A 55 -10.75 4.92 12.77
N ASN A 56 -11.80 4.50 13.47
CA ASN A 56 -11.70 3.95 14.83
C ASN A 56 -10.85 2.68 14.87
N GLY A 57 -10.96 1.80 13.86
CA GLY A 57 -10.10 0.62 13.73
C GLY A 57 -8.62 1.02 13.67
N PHE A 58 -8.28 1.94 12.76
CA PHE A 58 -6.91 2.45 12.64
C PHE A 58 -6.40 3.10 13.93
N ILE A 59 -7.14 4.05 14.49
CA ILE A 59 -6.75 4.81 15.69
C ILE A 59 -6.55 3.87 16.88
N GLN A 60 -7.52 3.00 17.17
CA GLN A 60 -7.44 2.10 18.32
C GLN A 60 -6.34 1.04 18.13
N SER A 61 -6.04 0.65 16.89
CA SER A 61 -4.92 -0.26 16.65
C SER A 61 -3.56 0.37 16.93
N VAL A 62 -3.40 1.67 16.65
CA VAL A 62 -2.20 2.41 17.10
C VAL A 62 -2.17 2.49 18.61
N ASP A 63 -3.29 2.76 19.27
CA ASP A 63 -3.33 2.84 20.73
C ASP A 63 -2.96 1.51 21.40
N LEU A 64 -3.29 0.39 20.74
CA LEU A 64 -3.01 -0.95 21.23
C LEU A 64 -1.54 -1.38 21.00
N PHE A 65 -0.98 -1.11 19.82
CA PHE A 65 0.32 -1.68 19.41
C PHE A 65 1.46 -0.65 19.30
N ASP A 66 1.15 0.64 19.20
CA ASP A 66 2.11 1.75 19.15
C ASP A 66 3.12 1.67 17.98
N TYR A 67 2.68 1.19 16.81
CA TYR A 67 3.49 1.19 15.58
C TYR A 67 3.66 2.61 14.99
N ASP A 68 4.57 2.78 14.02
CA ASP A 68 5.05 4.11 13.60
C ASP A 68 4.26 4.75 12.46
N ALA A 69 3.72 3.94 11.55
CA ALA A 69 2.97 4.41 10.40
C ALA A 69 1.67 3.63 10.15
N ILE A 70 0.57 4.35 9.96
CA ILE A 70 -0.70 3.80 9.46
C ILE A 70 -0.67 3.85 7.93
N VAL A 71 -0.93 2.70 7.30
CA VAL A 71 -1.23 2.61 5.87
C VAL A 71 -2.75 2.50 5.72
N GLY A 72 -3.36 3.54 5.15
CA GLY A 72 -4.81 3.72 5.01
C GLY A 72 -5.44 2.91 3.87
N LEU A 73 -4.93 1.71 3.59
CA LEU A 73 -5.55 0.78 2.65
C LEU A 73 -6.84 0.23 3.29
N VAL A 74 -7.98 0.49 2.65
CA VAL A 74 -9.26 -0.12 3.01
C VAL A 74 -9.45 -1.43 2.23
N ASP A 75 -9.53 -1.33 0.91
CA ASP A 75 -9.48 -2.45 -0.03
C ASP A 75 -9.20 -1.91 -1.44
N LEU A 76 -8.83 -2.79 -2.38
CA LEU A 76 -8.49 -2.40 -3.76
C LEU A 76 -9.72 -2.16 -4.65
N SER A 77 -10.93 -2.27 -4.11
CA SER A 77 -12.18 -2.13 -4.87
C SER A 77 -12.84 -0.76 -4.72
N VAL A 78 -12.30 0.11 -3.84
CA VAL A 78 -12.82 1.45 -3.53
C VAL A 78 -13.07 2.27 -4.80
N GLU A 79 -12.05 2.42 -5.65
CA GLU A 79 -12.14 3.29 -6.82
C GLU A 79 -13.13 2.71 -7.83
N ALA A 80 -13.02 1.41 -8.13
CA ALA A 80 -13.89 0.74 -9.09
C ALA A 80 -15.38 0.78 -8.68
N ALA A 81 -15.67 0.65 -7.39
CA ALA A 81 -17.02 0.73 -6.84
C ALA A 81 -17.72 2.05 -7.22
N ASP A 82 -16.98 3.15 -7.18
CA ASP A 82 -17.50 4.50 -7.41
C ASP A 82 -17.70 4.84 -8.89
N TRP A 83 -17.05 4.10 -9.79
CA TRP A 83 -17.46 4.07 -11.21
C TRP A 83 -18.75 3.26 -11.43
N GLY A 84 -19.20 2.49 -10.44
CA GLY A 84 -20.39 1.64 -10.52
C GLY A 84 -20.11 0.16 -10.72
N GLN A 85 -18.85 -0.29 -10.58
CA GLN A 85 -18.55 -1.73 -10.56
C GLN A 85 -19.18 -2.38 -9.33
N LYS A 86 -19.84 -3.52 -9.54
CA LYS A 86 -20.44 -4.29 -8.45
C LYS A 86 -19.37 -4.89 -7.54
N ILE A 87 -19.47 -4.61 -6.24
CA ILE A 87 -18.55 -5.10 -5.20
C ILE A 87 -19.24 -6.14 -4.33
N ILE A 88 -18.51 -7.19 -3.98
CA ILE A 88 -18.92 -8.19 -3.01
C ILE A 88 -18.23 -7.88 -1.67
N TYR A 89 -19.03 -7.81 -0.61
CA TYR A 89 -18.57 -7.53 0.76
C TYR A 89 -18.69 -8.78 1.64
N PRO A 90 -17.71 -9.69 1.60
CA PRO A 90 -17.72 -10.88 2.44
C PRO A 90 -17.51 -10.50 3.93
N PRO A 91 -18.15 -11.20 4.88
CA PRO A 91 -18.08 -10.86 6.31
C PRO A 91 -16.66 -11.03 6.92
N HIS A 92 -15.85 -11.91 6.32
CA HIS A 92 -14.56 -12.35 6.87
C HIS A 92 -13.41 -12.23 5.87
N SER A 93 -13.56 -11.47 4.79
CA SER A 93 -12.51 -11.26 3.79
C SER A 93 -12.55 -9.82 3.28
N THR A 94 -11.50 -9.41 2.58
CA THR A 94 -11.44 -8.15 1.84
C THR A 94 -12.57 -8.07 0.80
N PRO A 95 -13.19 -6.89 0.62
CA PRO A 95 -14.09 -6.63 -0.51
C PRO A 95 -13.38 -6.84 -1.85
N TYR A 96 -14.13 -7.32 -2.85
CA TYR A 96 -13.60 -7.56 -4.19
C TYR A 96 -14.67 -7.33 -5.26
N THR A 97 -14.24 -7.05 -6.48
CA THR A 97 -15.13 -6.83 -7.63
C THR A 97 -15.79 -8.12 -8.12
N GLU A 98 -17.08 -8.06 -8.43
CA GLU A 98 -17.77 -9.13 -9.17
C GLU A 98 -17.37 -9.10 -10.66
N THR A 99 -16.40 -9.94 -11.03
CA THR A 99 -15.83 -9.95 -12.39
C THR A 99 -16.72 -10.60 -13.47
N SER A 100 -17.80 -11.27 -13.08
CA SER A 100 -18.79 -11.85 -14.01
C SER A 100 -19.66 -10.78 -14.68
N GLU A 101 -19.82 -9.63 -14.03
CA GLU A 101 -20.59 -8.47 -14.50
C GLU A 101 -19.70 -7.22 -14.54
N PRO A 102 -18.70 -7.15 -15.44
CA PRO A 102 -17.83 -5.98 -15.52
C PRO A 102 -18.58 -4.76 -16.08
N LEU A 103 -18.19 -3.58 -15.61
CA LEU A 103 -18.68 -2.31 -16.13
C LEU A 103 -18.26 -2.11 -17.59
N ILE A 104 -17.01 -2.41 -17.92
CA ILE A 104 -16.48 -2.33 -19.28
C ILE A 104 -16.72 -3.68 -19.96
N LYS A 105 -17.80 -3.79 -20.74
CA LYS A 105 -18.23 -5.07 -21.34
C LYS A 105 -17.59 -5.29 -22.70
N GLU A 106 -17.52 -4.25 -23.51
CA GLU A 106 -16.97 -4.26 -24.87
C GLU A 106 -15.81 -3.26 -25.00
N ILE A 107 -15.07 -3.31 -26.12
CA ILE A 107 -13.92 -2.42 -26.35
C ILE A 107 -14.35 -0.94 -26.43
N ASP A 108 -15.52 -0.67 -27.00
CA ASP A 108 -15.99 0.72 -27.13
C ASP A 108 -16.33 1.37 -25.79
N ASP A 109 -16.56 0.57 -24.74
CA ASP A 109 -16.92 1.08 -23.42
C ASP A 109 -15.74 1.81 -22.75
N TYR A 110 -14.48 1.51 -23.12
CA TYR A 110 -13.32 2.28 -22.64
C TYR A 110 -13.42 3.76 -23.04
N TYR A 111 -13.91 4.05 -24.25
CA TYR A 111 -14.08 5.41 -24.76
C TYR A 111 -15.31 6.13 -24.18
N ARG A 112 -16.18 5.39 -23.49
CA ARG A 112 -17.39 5.92 -22.84
C ARG A 112 -17.21 6.10 -21.34
N LEU A 113 -16.03 5.78 -20.78
CA LEU A 113 -15.75 6.06 -19.38
C LEU A 113 -15.83 7.57 -19.14
N GLU A 114 -16.62 7.94 -18.14
CA GLU A 114 -16.77 9.32 -17.71
C GLU A 114 -15.93 9.57 -16.46
N ARG A 115 -15.49 10.83 -16.31
CA ARG A 115 -14.84 11.28 -15.08
C ARG A 115 -15.89 11.36 -13.98
N ILE A 116 -15.55 10.85 -12.81
CA ILE A 116 -16.32 10.99 -11.57
C ILE A 116 -15.58 11.92 -10.61
N ASN A 117 -16.32 12.58 -9.72
CA ASN A 117 -15.71 13.42 -8.68
C ASN A 117 -15.50 12.60 -7.39
N PRO A 118 -14.25 12.29 -6.99
CA PRO A 118 -13.97 11.44 -5.83
C PRO A 118 -14.44 12.03 -4.49
N ARG A 119 -14.76 13.34 -4.45
CA ARG A 119 -15.32 14.00 -3.25
C ARG A 119 -16.83 13.81 -3.10
N GLU A 120 -17.50 13.37 -4.16
CA GLU A 120 -18.96 13.22 -4.22
C GLU A 120 -19.40 11.77 -4.35
N THR A 121 -18.46 10.86 -4.59
CA THR A 121 -18.74 9.43 -4.74
C THR A 121 -18.72 8.70 -3.40
N PRO A 122 -19.48 7.61 -3.22
CA PRO A 122 -19.67 6.99 -1.90
C PRO A 122 -18.37 6.49 -1.24
N ARG A 123 -17.52 5.75 -1.96
CA ARG A 123 -16.43 4.98 -1.37
C ARG A 123 -15.15 5.78 -1.23
N MET A 124 -14.73 6.50 -2.27
CA MET A 124 -13.57 7.40 -2.23
C MET A 124 -13.81 8.50 -1.20
N LYS A 125 -15.00 9.12 -1.15
CA LYS A 125 -15.33 10.10 -0.09
C LYS A 125 -15.23 9.49 1.31
N MET A 126 -15.74 8.28 1.51
CA MET A 126 -15.62 7.56 2.79
C MET A 126 -14.14 7.36 3.19
N VAL A 127 -13.26 7.01 2.25
CA VAL A 127 -11.82 6.91 2.52
C VAL A 127 -11.22 8.28 2.86
N LEU A 128 -11.60 9.36 2.17
CA LEU A 128 -11.15 10.72 2.49
C LEU A 128 -11.57 11.14 3.91
N GLU A 129 -12.82 10.87 4.28
CA GLU A 129 -13.34 11.12 5.63
C GLU A 129 -12.59 10.28 6.68
N THR A 130 -12.24 9.04 6.34
CA THR A 130 -11.42 8.17 7.20
C THR A 130 -10.03 8.78 7.41
N MET A 131 -9.36 9.21 6.35
CA MET A 131 -8.01 9.79 6.42
C MET A 131 -7.97 11.11 7.16
N ASP A 132 -8.96 11.99 6.97
CA ASP A 132 -9.11 13.23 7.73
C ASP A 132 -9.27 12.95 9.24
N ARG A 133 -10.13 11.99 9.62
CA ARG A 133 -10.34 11.59 11.02
C ARG A 133 -9.06 11.03 11.64
N VAL A 134 -8.37 10.13 10.93
CA VAL A 134 -7.12 9.51 11.39
C VAL A 134 -6.01 10.55 11.54
N TYR A 135 -5.86 11.46 10.58
CA TYR A 135 -4.88 12.54 10.65
C TYR A 135 -5.16 13.48 11.83
N LYS A 136 -6.40 13.91 12.03
CA LYS A 136 -6.77 14.74 13.19
C LYS A 136 -6.48 14.07 14.53
N ALA A 137 -6.64 12.75 14.61
CA ALA A 137 -6.47 12.00 15.84
C ALA A 137 -5.00 11.66 16.16
N ARG A 138 -4.19 11.31 15.14
CA ARG A 138 -2.84 10.74 15.34
C ARG A 138 -1.76 11.35 14.45
N GLY A 139 -2.11 12.23 13.52
CA GLY A 139 -1.18 12.79 12.53
C GLY A 139 -0.07 13.68 13.10
N GLN A 140 -0.19 14.14 14.35
CA GLN A 140 0.93 14.86 15.00
C GLN A 140 1.94 13.91 15.65
N GLU A 141 1.62 12.62 15.77
CA GLU A 141 2.43 11.62 16.50
C GLU A 141 2.89 10.49 15.58
N LYS A 142 2.08 10.11 14.60
CA LYS A 142 2.27 8.96 13.72
C LYS A 142 2.26 9.38 12.26
N VAL A 143 2.98 8.63 11.43
CA VAL A 143 2.91 8.81 9.98
C VAL A 143 1.59 8.25 9.47
N ILE A 144 0.88 9.03 8.68
CA ILE A 144 -0.37 8.65 8.03
C ILE A 144 -0.10 8.57 6.53
N CYS A 145 -0.21 7.37 5.98
CA CYS A 145 0.01 7.08 4.57
C CYS A 145 -1.33 6.73 3.91
N GLY A 146 -1.79 7.58 2.99
CA GLY A 146 -2.92 7.26 2.13
C GLY A 146 -2.56 6.13 1.14
N PHE A 147 -3.57 5.51 0.53
CA PHE A 147 -3.37 4.43 -0.42
C PHE A 147 -4.28 4.61 -1.63
N ILE A 148 -3.71 4.47 -2.84
CA ILE A 148 -4.43 4.59 -4.11
C ILE A 148 -4.04 3.40 -4.98
N TYR A 149 -5.02 2.71 -5.55
CA TYR A 149 -4.73 1.65 -6.53
C TYR A 149 -4.33 2.27 -7.87
N GLY A 150 -3.27 1.75 -8.48
CA GLY A 150 -2.71 2.28 -9.72
C GLY A 150 -3.72 2.27 -10.88
N PRO A 151 -3.53 3.15 -11.89
CA PRO A 151 -4.56 3.35 -12.92
C PRO A 151 -4.92 2.06 -13.69
N LEU A 152 -3.95 1.18 -13.98
CA LEU A 152 -4.24 -0.06 -14.71
C LEU A 152 -4.91 -1.10 -13.81
N GLY A 153 -4.58 -1.08 -12.51
CA GLY A 153 -5.24 -1.86 -11.47
C GLY A 153 -6.72 -1.50 -11.34
N VAL A 154 -7.05 -0.21 -11.26
CA VAL A 154 -8.44 0.25 -11.22
C VAL A 154 -9.18 -0.15 -12.50
N LEU A 155 -8.57 0.03 -13.67
CA LEU A 155 -9.18 -0.34 -14.93
C LEU A 155 -9.41 -1.85 -15.06
N SER A 156 -8.56 -2.67 -14.45
CA SER A 156 -8.74 -4.13 -14.43
C SER A 156 -9.94 -4.55 -13.60
N HIS A 157 -10.23 -3.81 -12.53
CA HIS A 157 -11.40 -4.03 -11.70
C HIS A 157 -12.69 -3.66 -12.44
N LEU A 158 -12.66 -2.69 -13.35
CA LEU A 158 -13.80 -2.32 -14.20
C LEU A 158 -14.02 -3.30 -15.37
N ARG A 159 -12.96 -3.96 -15.86
CA ARG A 159 -13.01 -4.84 -17.05
C ARG A 159 -13.01 -6.34 -16.73
N GLY A 160 -12.44 -6.71 -15.60
CA GLY A 160 -11.95 -8.06 -15.31
C GLY A 160 -10.53 -8.29 -15.84
N HIS A 161 -9.66 -8.80 -14.95
CA HIS A 161 -8.24 -9.03 -15.17
C HIS A 161 -7.88 -9.70 -16.50
N GLU A 162 -8.46 -10.88 -16.78
CA GLU A 162 -8.14 -11.66 -17.98
C GLU A 162 -8.47 -10.90 -19.27
N ARG A 163 -9.62 -10.21 -19.29
CA ARG A 163 -10.08 -9.45 -20.45
C ARG A 163 -9.20 -8.22 -20.66
N LEU A 164 -8.89 -7.48 -19.60
CA LEU A 164 -7.98 -6.34 -19.67
C LEU A 164 -6.62 -6.75 -20.27
N PHE A 165 -6.02 -7.85 -19.80
CA PHE A 165 -4.71 -8.26 -20.32
C PHE A 165 -4.75 -8.63 -21.81
N LYS A 166 -5.84 -9.24 -22.29
CA LYS A 166 -6.05 -9.47 -23.73
C LYS A 166 -6.20 -8.15 -24.49
N ASP A 167 -6.92 -7.20 -23.93
CA ASP A 167 -7.15 -5.88 -24.54
C ASP A 167 -5.88 -5.04 -24.59
N CYS A 168 -5.01 -5.09 -23.58
CA CYS A 168 -3.69 -4.43 -23.61
C CYS A 168 -2.84 -4.87 -24.81
N ILE A 169 -3.04 -6.11 -25.28
CA ILE A 169 -2.32 -6.66 -26.44
C ILE A 169 -3.06 -6.34 -27.75
N LYS A 170 -4.38 -6.55 -27.80
CA LYS A 170 -5.18 -6.49 -29.03
C LYS A 170 -5.74 -5.10 -29.35
N HIS A 171 -6.07 -4.32 -28.33
CA HIS A 171 -6.75 -3.03 -28.40
C HIS A 171 -6.10 -1.98 -27.48
N PRO A 172 -4.77 -1.78 -27.56
CA PRO A 172 -4.05 -0.93 -26.62
C PRO A 172 -4.55 0.53 -26.63
N GLU A 173 -4.98 1.06 -27.77
CA GLU A 173 -5.49 2.43 -27.88
C GLU A 173 -6.78 2.64 -27.07
N ALA A 174 -7.68 1.65 -27.08
CA ALA A 174 -8.90 1.70 -26.28
C ALA A 174 -8.58 1.67 -24.78
N VAL A 175 -7.71 0.75 -24.36
CA VAL A 175 -7.26 0.69 -22.96
C VAL A 175 -6.62 2.00 -22.54
N MET A 176 -5.72 2.57 -23.36
CA MET A 176 -5.07 3.86 -23.09
C MET A 176 -6.07 5.02 -22.98
N ALA A 177 -7.14 5.03 -23.78
CA ALA A 177 -8.21 6.03 -23.63
C ALA A 177 -8.90 5.93 -22.27
N GLY A 178 -9.19 4.71 -21.80
CA GLY A 178 -9.73 4.49 -20.45
C GLY A 178 -8.73 4.86 -19.34
N MET A 179 -7.44 4.57 -19.55
CA MET A 179 -6.37 4.94 -18.62
C MET A 179 -6.28 6.45 -18.40
N GLU A 180 -6.47 7.28 -19.44
CA GLU A 180 -6.46 8.74 -19.29
C GLU A 180 -7.57 9.20 -18.33
N VAL A 181 -8.80 8.73 -18.53
CA VAL A 181 -9.96 9.08 -17.69
C VAL A 181 -9.75 8.63 -16.24
N VAL A 182 -9.35 7.37 -16.04
CA VAL A 182 -9.09 6.83 -14.69
C VAL A 182 -7.99 7.63 -14.00
N THR A 183 -6.88 7.91 -14.70
CA THR A 183 -5.74 8.63 -14.13
C THR A 183 -6.12 10.05 -13.69
N GLU A 184 -6.95 10.75 -14.45
CA GLU A 184 -7.41 12.09 -14.09
C GLU A 184 -8.26 12.06 -12.82
N VAL A 185 -9.15 11.09 -12.68
CA VAL A 185 -9.93 10.91 -11.44
C VAL A 185 -9.00 10.54 -10.26
N LEU A 186 -8.02 9.66 -10.46
CA LEU A 186 -7.05 9.33 -9.42
C LEU A 186 -6.17 10.51 -9.03
N CYS A 187 -5.86 11.43 -9.96
CA CYS A 187 -5.19 12.68 -9.65
C CYS A 187 -6.07 13.58 -8.76
N GLU A 188 -7.35 13.73 -9.06
CA GLU A 188 -8.28 14.48 -8.20
C GLU A 188 -8.46 13.83 -6.82
N TYR A 189 -8.42 12.49 -6.77
CA TYR A 189 -8.50 11.73 -5.54
C TYR A 189 -7.24 11.90 -4.69
N ALA A 190 -6.06 11.85 -5.31
CA ALA A 190 -4.79 12.15 -4.64
C ALA A 190 -4.77 13.57 -4.09
N ARG A 191 -5.24 14.59 -4.84
CA ARG A 191 -5.38 15.96 -4.30
C ARG A 191 -6.28 16.01 -3.07
N ALA A 192 -7.42 15.32 -3.13
CA ALA A 192 -8.34 15.23 -1.99
C ALA A 192 -7.68 14.58 -0.78
N MET A 193 -6.91 13.53 -1.00
CA MET A 193 -6.21 12.81 0.04
C MET A 193 -5.11 13.67 0.66
N ILE A 194 -4.35 14.42 -0.16
CA ILE A 194 -3.36 15.40 0.30
C ILE A 194 -4.03 16.48 1.19
N GLU A 195 -5.20 16.98 0.82
CA GLU A 195 -5.96 17.98 1.60
C GLU A 195 -6.35 17.50 3.01
N THR A 196 -6.44 16.18 3.24
CA THR A 196 -6.68 15.63 4.59
C THR A 196 -5.49 15.76 5.54
N GLY A 197 -4.30 16.09 5.01
CA GLY A 197 -3.07 16.26 5.77
C GLY A 197 -2.15 15.04 5.82
N VAL A 198 -2.44 13.96 5.08
CA VAL A 198 -1.57 12.77 5.06
C VAL A 198 -0.11 13.11 4.77
N HIS A 199 0.80 12.37 5.39
CA HIS A 199 2.25 12.57 5.26
C HIS A 199 2.81 11.87 4.03
N ALA A 200 2.17 10.77 3.61
CA ALA A 200 2.58 9.96 2.49
C ALA A 200 1.35 9.46 1.71
N ILE A 201 1.56 9.10 0.45
CA ILE A 201 0.61 8.31 -0.33
C ILE A 201 1.37 7.17 -0.99
N ALA A 202 0.89 5.94 -0.79
CA ALA A 202 1.33 4.76 -1.51
C ALA A 202 0.46 4.54 -2.76
N VAL A 203 1.08 4.43 -3.93
CA VAL A 203 0.39 4.02 -5.16
C VAL A 203 0.70 2.55 -5.43
N ASP A 204 -0.34 1.71 -5.56
CA ASP A 204 -0.17 0.30 -5.85
C ASP A 204 -0.06 0.04 -7.35
N THR A 205 1.15 -0.30 -7.79
CA THR A 205 1.49 -0.61 -9.18
C THR A 205 1.67 -2.11 -9.39
N LEU A 206 0.76 -2.92 -8.82
CA LEU A 206 0.76 -4.39 -8.80
C LEU A 206 1.30 -5.07 -10.06
N TYR A 207 0.92 -4.57 -11.24
CA TYR A 207 1.26 -5.21 -12.52
C TYR A 207 2.69 -4.95 -12.98
N ALA A 208 3.44 -4.09 -12.29
CA ALA A 208 4.88 -3.93 -12.48
C ALA A 208 5.67 -5.12 -11.90
N SER A 209 5.32 -6.35 -12.28
CA SER A 209 5.90 -7.58 -11.75
C SER A 209 5.97 -8.70 -12.80
N VAL A 210 6.99 -9.55 -12.70
CA VAL A 210 7.24 -10.67 -13.64
C VAL A 210 6.07 -11.62 -13.74
N THR A 211 5.42 -11.92 -12.62
CA THR A 211 4.34 -12.93 -12.59
C THR A 211 3.06 -12.48 -13.29
N ILE A 212 2.91 -11.17 -13.58
CA ILE A 212 1.65 -10.62 -14.10
C ILE A 212 1.79 -10.16 -15.55
N MET A 213 2.70 -9.22 -15.85
CA MET A 213 2.89 -8.75 -17.23
C MET A 213 4.34 -8.38 -17.50
N ARG A 214 4.76 -8.49 -18.77
CA ARG A 214 6.14 -8.15 -19.16
C ARG A 214 6.43 -6.67 -18.94
N LYS A 215 7.64 -6.37 -18.46
CA LYS A 215 8.19 -5.03 -18.24
C LYS A 215 7.87 -4.03 -19.36
N GLN A 216 8.12 -4.37 -20.63
CA GLN A 216 7.86 -3.45 -21.75
C GLN A 216 6.36 -3.15 -21.94
N LEU A 217 5.49 -4.12 -21.65
CA LEU A 217 4.05 -3.91 -21.74
C LEU A 217 3.58 -3.02 -20.59
N TRP A 218 4.11 -3.20 -19.37
CA TRP A 218 3.79 -2.32 -18.25
C TRP A 218 4.24 -0.87 -18.52
N VAL A 219 5.47 -0.68 -19.01
CA VAL A 219 6.00 0.63 -19.41
C VAL A 219 5.12 1.28 -20.48
N LYS A 220 4.58 0.51 -21.43
CA LYS A 220 3.67 1.05 -22.44
C LYS A 220 2.30 1.42 -21.86
N MET A 221 1.72 0.54 -21.04
CA MET A 221 0.31 0.61 -20.68
C MET A 221 0.04 1.44 -19.43
N GLU A 222 0.91 1.41 -18.43
CA GLU A 222 0.66 2.04 -17.12
C GLU A 222 1.70 3.11 -16.74
N ALA A 223 2.99 2.93 -17.05
CA ALA A 223 4.02 3.84 -16.54
C ALA A 223 3.78 5.34 -16.83
N PRO A 224 3.33 5.78 -18.02
CA PRO A 224 3.07 7.19 -18.29
C PRO A 224 1.93 7.76 -17.43
N TYR A 225 0.92 6.94 -17.18
CA TYR A 225 -0.28 7.28 -16.40
C TYR A 225 0.02 7.29 -14.90
N ALA A 226 0.66 6.24 -14.40
CA ALA A 226 1.16 6.18 -13.04
C ALA A 226 2.15 7.32 -12.75
N LYS A 227 2.99 7.70 -13.72
CA LYS A 227 3.90 8.84 -13.61
C LYS A 227 3.16 10.15 -13.38
N LYS A 228 2.09 10.43 -14.15
CA LYS A 228 1.26 11.64 -13.97
C LYS A 228 0.70 11.74 -12.54
N LEU A 229 0.20 10.64 -12.00
CA LEU A 229 -0.29 10.56 -10.62
C LEU A 229 0.85 10.74 -9.59
N CYS A 230 1.96 10.04 -9.78
CA CYS A 230 3.12 10.07 -8.88
C CYS A 230 3.81 11.44 -8.86
N ASP A 231 3.94 12.11 -10.00
CA ASP A 231 4.50 13.46 -10.10
C ASP A 231 3.65 14.45 -9.30
N LEU A 232 2.33 14.41 -9.44
CA LEU A 232 1.41 15.24 -8.66
C LEU A 232 1.61 15.06 -7.15
N ILE A 233 1.74 13.81 -6.68
CA ILE A 233 1.97 13.52 -5.26
C ILE A 233 3.31 14.13 -4.81
N ARG A 234 4.40 13.91 -5.56
CA ARG A 234 5.72 14.44 -5.19
C ARG A 234 5.76 15.97 -5.21
N GLU A 235 5.16 16.59 -6.23
CA GLU A 235 5.13 18.04 -6.40
C GLU A 235 4.33 18.73 -5.28
N SER A 236 3.40 18.02 -4.63
CA SER A 236 2.67 18.51 -3.46
C SER A 236 3.51 18.58 -2.17
N GLY A 237 4.67 17.93 -2.13
CA GLY A 237 5.51 17.80 -0.94
C GLY A 237 5.17 16.60 -0.04
N VAL A 238 4.11 15.85 -0.35
CA VAL A 238 3.78 14.57 0.31
C VAL A 238 4.76 13.47 -0.14
N VAL A 239 5.12 12.58 0.79
CA VAL A 239 6.01 11.45 0.48
C VAL A 239 5.33 10.48 -0.47
N LEU A 240 5.91 10.27 -1.65
CA LEU A 240 5.50 9.21 -2.56
C LEU A 240 6.12 7.87 -2.15
N GLY A 241 5.28 6.89 -1.84
CA GLY A 241 5.64 5.48 -1.80
C GLY A 241 4.96 4.69 -2.91
N LEU A 242 5.45 3.48 -3.19
CA LEU A 242 4.69 2.48 -3.96
C LEU A 242 4.37 1.27 -3.10
N HIS A 243 3.34 0.54 -3.51
CA HIS A 243 3.12 -0.84 -3.08
C HIS A 243 3.13 -1.76 -4.30
N ASN A 244 3.71 -2.95 -4.15
CA ASN A 244 3.65 -3.98 -5.18
C ASN A 244 3.90 -5.36 -4.56
N CYS A 245 2.86 -6.18 -4.47
CA CYS A 245 2.94 -7.56 -3.98
C CYS A 245 3.03 -8.61 -5.11
N GLY A 246 3.22 -8.19 -6.37
CA GLY A 246 3.43 -9.10 -7.49
C GLY A 246 4.81 -9.77 -7.43
N GLY A 247 4.91 -11.01 -7.91
CA GLY A 247 6.16 -11.77 -7.86
C GLY A 247 7.24 -11.17 -8.75
N ALA A 248 8.44 -10.98 -8.18
CA ALA A 248 9.59 -10.36 -8.82
C ALA A 248 9.25 -8.97 -9.40
N THR A 249 9.18 -7.99 -8.49
CA THR A 249 8.79 -6.60 -8.77
C THR A 249 9.83 -5.86 -9.61
N TYR A 250 9.40 -5.08 -10.60
CA TYR A 250 10.28 -4.33 -11.49
C TYR A 250 10.78 -3.02 -10.87
N PHE A 251 11.80 -3.10 -10.01
CA PHE A 251 12.32 -1.92 -9.28
C PHE A 251 12.96 -0.89 -10.22
N ASP A 252 13.65 -1.34 -11.26
CA ASP A 252 14.32 -0.47 -12.24
C ASP A 252 13.35 0.51 -12.91
N VAL A 253 12.30 0.01 -13.55
CA VAL A 253 11.34 0.87 -14.28
C VAL A 253 10.45 1.66 -13.33
N GLN A 254 10.10 1.12 -12.16
CA GLN A 254 9.31 1.88 -11.18
C GLN A 254 10.13 3.05 -10.61
N THR A 255 11.42 2.86 -10.35
CA THR A 255 12.29 3.95 -9.89
C THR A 255 12.56 4.98 -10.98
N GLU A 256 12.82 4.55 -12.20
CA GLU A 256 13.04 5.42 -13.35
C GLU A 256 11.80 6.31 -13.63
N TRP A 257 10.62 5.69 -13.71
CA TRP A 257 9.41 6.39 -14.13
C TRP A 257 8.72 7.15 -13.00
N LEU A 258 8.66 6.57 -11.79
CA LEU A 258 7.80 7.05 -10.71
C LEU A 258 8.59 7.71 -9.58
N GLN A 259 9.89 7.41 -9.44
CA GLN A 259 10.80 8.02 -8.48
C GLN A 259 10.27 8.04 -7.02
N PRO A 260 9.85 6.89 -6.47
CA PRO A 260 9.35 6.82 -5.09
C PRO A 260 10.48 6.90 -4.07
N LYS A 261 10.13 7.30 -2.83
CA LYS A 261 11.05 7.24 -1.68
C LYS A 261 11.14 5.85 -1.06
N LEU A 262 10.04 5.11 -1.10
CA LEU A 262 9.93 3.77 -0.56
C LEU A 262 9.10 2.88 -1.48
N ILE A 263 9.38 1.59 -1.48
CA ILE A 263 8.54 0.58 -2.10
C ILE A 263 8.21 -0.46 -1.03
N SER A 264 6.92 -0.71 -0.83
CA SER A 264 6.41 -1.83 -0.06
C SER A 264 6.20 -3.03 -0.97
N HIS A 265 6.85 -4.16 -0.68
CA HIS A 265 6.83 -5.28 -1.60
C HIS A 265 7.02 -6.64 -0.92
N ALA A 266 6.40 -7.66 -1.51
CA ALA A 266 6.39 -9.02 -0.96
C ALA A 266 7.55 -9.90 -1.45
N TYR A 267 8.24 -9.48 -2.49
CA TYR A 267 9.27 -10.28 -3.16
C TYR A 267 10.48 -9.42 -3.50
N PRO A 268 11.71 -9.99 -3.53
CA PRO A 268 12.86 -9.31 -4.08
C PRO A 268 12.58 -8.76 -5.49
N SER A 269 13.31 -7.73 -5.87
CA SER A 269 13.26 -7.20 -7.24
C SER A 269 13.57 -8.29 -8.27
N ASP A 270 13.03 -8.15 -9.48
CA ASP A 270 13.18 -9.11 -10.58
C ASP A 270 14.63 -9.42 -10.97
N ASP A 271 15.54 -8.52 -10.61
CA ASP A 271 16.96 -8.56 -10.89
C ASP A 271 17.83 -8.95 -9.69
N CYS A 272 17.24 -9.60 -8.68
CA CYS A 272 17.86 -10.13 -7.47
C CYS A 272 17.36 -11.55 -7.18
N LYS A 273 18.26 -12.46 -6.78
CA LYS A 273 17.86 -13.86 -6.48
C LYS A 273 17.19 -14.02 -5.11
N ASP A 274 17.52 -13.13 -4.17
CA ASP A 274 17.11 -13.19 -2.77
C ASP A 274 17.13 -11.78 -2.14
N TRP A 275 16.68 -11.70 -0.89
CA TRP A 275 16.63 -10.44 -0.13
C TRP A 275 18.02 -9.87 0.20
N ALA A 276 19.06 -10.69 0.29
CA ALA A 276 20.41 -10.21 0.55
C ALA A 276 20.97 -9.47 -0.67
N GLU A 277 20.79 -10.02 -1.88
CA GLU A 277 21.12 -9.31 -3.11
C GLU A 277 20.25 -8.06 -3.30
N HIS A 278 18.97 -8.13 -2.94
CA HIS A 278 18.07 -6.96 -2.99
C HIS A 278 18.55 -5.84 -2.07
N ALA A 279 18.83 -6.13 -0.79
CA ALA A 279 19.34 -5.17 0.17
C ALA A 279 20.65 -4.53 -0.33
N ALA A 280 21.59 -5.33 -0.83
CA ALA A 280 22.86 -4.83 -1.37
C ALA A 280 22.68 -3.92 -2.60
N LYS A 281 21.71 -4.21 -3.47
CA LYS A 281 21.51 -3.51 -4.74
C LYS A 281 20.62 -2.28 -4.65
N TRP A 282 19.55 -2.38 -3.86
CA TRP A 282 18.44 -1.43 -3.81
C TRP A 282 18.28 -0.73 -2.46
N GLY A 283 18.72 -1.35 -1.35
CA GLY A 283 18.47 -0.83 0.00
C GLY A 283 19.05 0.55 0.31
N LYS A 284 20.00 1.05 -0.50
CA LYS A 284 20.54 2.43 -0.44
C LYS A 284 20.05 3.37 -1.55
N LYS A 285 19.09 2.91 -2.37
CA LYS A 285 18.53 3.65 -3.51
C LYS A 285 17.04 3.92 -3.37
N VAL A 286 16.32 2.94 -2.81
CA VAL A 286 14.91 3.04 -2.44
C VAL A 286 14.72 2.34 -1.11
N VAL A 287 13.97 2.94 -0.20
CA VAL A 287 13.67 2.30 1.09
C VAL A 287 12.75 1.09 0.85
N THR A 288 13.15 -0.06 1.38
CA THR A 288 12.29 -1.26 1.40
C THR A 288 11.33 -1.18 2.58
N MET A 289 10.04 -1.37 2.32
CA MET A 289 9.02 -1.53 3.35
C MET A 289 8.45 -2.96 3.34
N GLY A 290 8.90 -3.73 4.32
CA GLY A 290 8.47 -5.09 4.59
C GLY A 290 9.13 -6.18 3.76
N TYR A 291 8.88 -7.42 4.19
CA TYR A 291 8.89 -8.63 3.39
C TYR A 291 8.34 -9.87 4.12
N LEU A 292 7.95 -9.73 5.40
CA LEU A 292 7.24 -10.78 6.15
C LEU A 292 6.08 -11.33 5.33
N VAL A 293 6.09 -12.64 5.08
CA VAL A 293 5.12 -13.29 4.20
C VAL A 293 3.74 -13.31 4.86
N PRO A 294 2.71 -12.62 4.32
CA PRO A 294 1.42 -12.51 4.98
C PRO A 294 0.74 -13.86 5.23
N SER A 295 0.79 -14.81 4.29
CA SER A 295 0.18 -16.12 4.48
C SER A 295 0.76 -16.87 5.67
N GLU A 296 2.08 -16.83 5.84
CA GLU A 296 2.77 -17.46 6.97
C GLU A 296 2.43 -16.76 8.28
N LEU A 297 2.48 -15.43 8.29
CA LEU A 297 2.14 -14.59 9.44
C LEU A 297 0.71 -14.81 9.93
N GLY A 298 -0.23 -15.06 9.02
CA GLY A 298 -1.65 -15.21 9.33
C GLY A 298 -2.09 -16.61 9.71
N LEU A 299 -1.47 -17.63 9.12
CA LEU A 299 -1.96 -19.02 9.19
C LEU A 299 -1.07 -19.96 10.00
N PHE A 300 0.24 -19.73 10.02
CA PHE A 300 1.20 -20.76 10.45
C PHE A 300 2.13 -20.32 11.58
N MET A 301 2.59 -19.07 11.58
CA MET A 301 3.61 -18.62 12.51
C MET A 301 3.06 -18.35 13.93
N THR A 302 3.79 -18.84 14.94
CA THR A 302 3.63 -18.41 16.34
C THR A 302 4.30 -17.06 16.59
N PRO A 303 3.97 -16.34 17.68
CA PRO A 303 4.65 -15.10 18.06
C PRO A 303 6.18 -15.22 18.11
N GLU A 304 6.73 -16.33 18.59
CA GLU A 304 8.18 -16.57 18.65
C GLU A 304 8.79 -16.70 17.26
N GLN A 305 8.09 -17.38 16.34
CA GLN A 305 8.53 -17.48 14.95
C GLN A 305 8.49 -16.11 14.26
N VAL A 306 7.46 -15.31 14.53
CA VAL A 306 7.36 -13.93 14.00
C VAL A 306 8.52 -13.07 14.49
N ILE A 307 8.86 -13.14 15.79
CA ILE A 307 10.02 -12.40 16.33
C ILE A 307 11.31 -12.78 15.62
N GLU A 308 11.52 -14.07 15.40
CA GLU A 308 12.73 -14.59 14.77
C GLU A 308 12.79 -14.21 13.29
N GLU A 309 11.67 -14.19 12.56
CA GLU A 309 11.63 -13.70 11.18
C GLU A 309 11.91 -12.20 11.11
N CYS A 310 11.27 -11.40 11.96
CA CYS A 310 11.55 -9.96 12.08
C CYS A 310 13.04 -9.69 12.33
N ARG A 311 13.68 -10.48 13.20
CA ARG A 311 15.13 -10.38 13.47
C ARG A 311 15.95 -10.61 12.19
N ARG A 312 15.62 -11.63 11.39
CA ARG A 312 16.28 -11.88 10.10
C ARG A 312 16.10 -10.73 9.11
N GLU A 313 14.93 -10.09 9.09
CA GLU A 313 14.66 -8.92 8.25
C GLU A 313 15.53 -7.73 8.60
N ILE A 314 15.53 -7.40 9.88
CA ILE A 314 16.35 -6.33 10.42
C ILE A 314 17.84 -6.59 10.12
N GLU A 315 18.31 -7.84 10.26
CA GLU A 315 19.70 -8.20 9.95
C GLU A 315 20.04 -8.12 8.48
N THR A 316 19.12 -8.49 7.59
CA THR A 316 19.31 -8.45 6.13
C THR A 316 19.49 -7.01 5.65
N PHE A 317 18.77 -6.06 6.26
CA PHE A 317 18.79 -4.65 5.87
C PHE A 317 19.64 -3.75 6.78
N LYS A 318 20.37 -4.30 7.76
CA LYS A 318 21.14 -3.52 8.75
C LYS A 318 22.17 -2.56 8.13
N ASP A 319 22.74 -2.95 6.98
CA ASP A 319 23.79 -2.21 6.28
C ASP A 319 23.24 -1.26 5.20
N CYS A 320 21.92 -0.99 5.21
CA CYS A 320 21.23 -0.10 4.27
C CYS A 320 21.09 1.35 4.76
N ASP A 321 21.98 1.80 5.65
CA ASP A 321 22.00 3.17 6.20
C ASP A 321 20.67 3.63 6.80
N GLY A 322 19.90 2.71 7.42
CA GLY A 322 18.58 3.02 7.97
C GLY A 322 17.42 2.89 6.97
N GLY A 323 17.69 2.60 5.69
CA GLY A 323 16.72 2.47 4.61
C GLY A 323 15.87 1.19 4.64
N PHE A 324 15.22 0.92 5.78
CA PHE A 324 14.29 -0.20 5.94
C PHE A 324 13.14 0.15 6.89
N VAL A 325 11.93 -0.25 6.52
CA VAL A 325 10.73 -0.19 7.36
C VAL A 325 10.22 -1.62 7.54
N LEU A 326 10.10 -2.07 8.80
CA LEU A 326 9.61 -3.40 9.10
C LEU A 326 8.10 -3.46 8.88
N ALA A 327 7.67 -4.39 8.03
CA ALA A 327 6.28 -4.59 7.65
C ALA A 327 6.08 -6.00 7.06
N PRO A 328 4.85 -6.52 7.01
CA PRO A 328 4.50 -7.56 6.05
C PRO A 328 4.68 -7.07 4.62
N GLY A 329 4.97 -8.00 3.71
CA GLY A 329 5.15 -7.70 2.28
C GLY A 329 3.87 -7.25 1.57
N CYS A 330 2.71 -7.39 2.22
CA CYS A 330 1.40 -6.92 1.82
C CYS A 330 0.57 -6.60 3.08
N GLU A 331 -0.75 -6.48 2.96
CA GLU A 331 -1.64 -6.32 4.11
C GLU A 331 -1.41 -7.41 5.17
N PHE A 332 -1.36 -7.00 6.44
CA PHE A 332 -1.41 -7.94 7.56
C PHE A 332 -2.70 -8.75 7.45
N PRO A 333 -2.64 -10.09 7.48
CA PRO A 333 -3.80 -10.92 7.21
C PRO A 333 -5.01 -10.49 8.05
N PRO A 334 -6.15 -10.16 7.44
CA PRO A 334 -7.29 -9.61 8.18
C PRO A 334 -7.78 -10.47 9.34
N ASN A 335 -7.56 -11.79 9.24
CA ASN A 335 -7.94 -12.78 10.24
C ASN A 335 -6.74 -13.32 11.03
N GLY A 336 -5.52 -12.86 10.75
CA GLY A 336 -4.28 -13.29 11.40
C GLY A 336 -4.24 -12.93 12.88
N SER A 337 -3.44 -13.64 13.67
CA SER A 337 -3.37 -13.43 15.12
C SER A 337 -2.87 -12.02 15.47
N LEU A 338 -3.64 -11.24 16.25
CA LEU A 338 -3.16 -9.95 16.75
C LEU A 338 -1.98 -10.08 17.73
N LEU A 339 -1.73 -11.28 18.29
CA LEU A 339 -0.50 -11.56 19.04
C LEU A 339 0.74 -11.52 18.15
N ASN A 340 0.60 -11.83 16.86
CA ASN A 340 1.69 -11.71 15.90
C ASN A 340 2.00 -10.24 15.59
N MET A 341 1.03 -9.33 15.71
CA MET A 341 1.31 -7.90 15.64
C MET A 341 2.13 -7.42 16.85
N GLU A 342 1.78 -7.85 18.06
CA GLU A 342 2.59 -7.57 19.26
C GLU A 342 4.02 -8.14 19.12
N ALA A 343 4.14 -9.34 18.54
CA ALA A 343 5.43 -9.98 18.27
C ALA A 343 6.32 -9.15 17.35
N ILE A 344 5.76 -8.51 16.30
CA ILE A 344 6.50 -7.58 15.42
C ILE A 344 7.05 -6.41 16.25
N MET A 345 6.23 -5.81 17.12
CA MET A 345 6.66 -4.70 17.97
C MET A 345 7.72 -5.12 19.00
N GLN A 346 7.58 -6.31 19.58
CA GLN A 346 8.59 -6.87 20.46
C GLN A 346 9.93 -7.08 19.73
N ALA A 347 9.90 -7.61 18.51
CA ALA A 347 11.09 -7.86 17.72
C ALA A 347 11.85 -6.57 17.40
N VAL A 348 11.13 -5.52 16.98
CA VAL A 348 11.78 -4.24 16.64
C VAL A 348 12.41 -3.56 17.86
N ARG A 349 11.76 -3.63 19.03
CA ARG A 349 12.29 -3.08 20.28
C ARG A 349 13.51 -3.85 20.79
N THR A 350 13.65 -5.12 20.41
CA THR A 350 14.75 -6.00 20.85
C THR A 350 15.94 -5.96 19.89
N TYR A 351 15.67 -6.07 18.59
CA TYR A 351 16.69 -6.28 17.55
C TYR A 351 16.84 -5.09 16.60
N GLY A 352 15.86 -4.20 16.53
CA GLY A 352 15.81 -3.08 15.58
C GLY A 352 16.55 -1.83 16.02
N VAL A 353 17.12 -1.79 17.22
CA VAL A 353 17.84 -0.62 17.76
C VAL A 353 19.17 -0.44 17.04
N TYR A 354 19.38 0.72 16.41
CA TYR A 354 20.65 1.05 15.79
C TYR A 354 21.69 1.39 16.87
N ARG A 355 22.87 0.79 16.77
CA ARG A 355 24.00 1.03 17.69
C ARG A 355 25.06 1.94 17.07
#